data_AF-A0AAD5IDB4-F1
#
_entry.id   AF-A0AAD5IDB4-F1
#
_cell.length_a   1.000
_cell.length_b   1.000
_cell.length_c   1.000
_cell.angle_alpha   90.00
_cell.angle_beta   90.00
_cell.angle_gamma   90.00
#
_symmetry.space_group_name_H-M   'P 1'
#
loop_
_entity.id
_entity.type
_entity.pdbx_description
1 polymer ?
#
loop_
_entity_poly.entity_id
_entity_poly.type
_entity_poly.pdbx_seq_one_letter_code
_entity_poly.pdbx_strand_id
1 'polypeptide(L)'
;MIQETIGKKIGLWDDSWKTKRLEEKALDIFKVLSQKRFLLLPDDIWKRVDLIKVGVPLPSTKISSKIVFTTRFNEVCGHMEAHKQFKVECLAPEEAWKLFQMKVGRETLDNDPDILQVAKLVAKECDGLPLALITIGRAMACKKTVEEWNHAIQVLMELAFKFSGMDEEVYSILKFSYDSLASDTLRSCLLYRSLFLEDYKIEKRGLIDFWIGEGFFGEYETGYSIIGDLLRACLLEEEDDDRLKIHDVIRDIALWIACEIEKEKGKLLVQTSVGLTEAPEIEKWEGVKRMSLMENQIENLPETFSCPHLSTLFLNKK
;
A
#
# COMPACT_ATOMS: atom_id res chain seq x y z
N MET A 1 6.88 -0.49 -17.17
CA MET A 1 7.56 -1.80 -17.35
C MET A 1 9.02 -1.75 -16.87
N ILE A 2 9.61 -2.82 -16.30
CA ILE A 2 10.97 -2.80 -15.69
C ILE A 2 12.05 -2.19 -16.61
N GLN A 3 12.04 -2.57 -17.89
CA GLN A 3 12.99 -2.06 -18.88
C GLN A 3 12.92 -0.53 -19.05
N GLU A 4 11.73 0.06 -18.98
CA GLU A 4 11.53 1.51 -19.13
C GLU A 4 12.15 2.27 -17.96
N THR A 5 11.93 1.78 -16.75
CA THR A 5 12.53 2.36 -15.53
C THR A 5 14.06 2.30 -15.60
N ILE A 6 14.62 1.16 -16.01
CA ILE A 6 16.07 1.01 -16.19
C ILE A 6 16.57 1.95 -17.28
N GLY A 7 15.96 1.91 -18.47
CA GLY A 7 16.33 2.73 -19.64
C GLY A 7 16.35 4.22 -19.31
N LYS A 8 15.34 4.71 -18.57
CA LYS A 8 15.29 6.09 -18.08
C LYS A 8 16.45 6.44 -17.14
N LYS A 9 16.80 5.55 -16.21
CA LYS A 9 17.90 5.78 -15.26
C LYS A 9 19.28 5.75 -15.93
N ILE A 10 19.44 4.98 -17.02
CA ILE A 10 20.73 4.86 -17.72
C ILE A 10 20.85 5.77 -18.96
N GLY A 11 19.87 6.65 -19.19
CA GLY A 11 19.94 7.70 -20.22
C GLY A 11 19.53 7.27 -21.63
N LEU A 12 18.76 6.19 -21.78
CA LEU A 12 18.26 5.70 -23.07
C LEU A 12 16.85 6.23 -23.42
N TRP A 13 16.28 7.13 -22.62
CA TRP A 13 14.87 7.51 -22.70
C TRP A 13 14.58 8.61 -23.73
N ASP A 14 14.63 8.25 -25.01
CA ASP A 14 14.19 9.09 -26.14
C ASP A 14 12.99 8.47 -26.89
N ASP A 15 12.36 9.24 -27.79
CA ASP A 15 11.16 8.80 -28.51
C ASP A 15 11.42 7.63 -29.45
N SER A 16 12.65 7.51 -29.97
CA SER A 16 13.05 6.36 -30.79
C SER A 16 13.18 5.11 -29.95
N TRP A 17 13.69 5.21 -28.72
CA TRP A 17 13.87 4.08 -27.82
C TRP A 17 12.56 3.60 -27.21
N LYS A 18 11.64 4.51 -26.88
CA LYS A 18 10.31 4.15 -26.34
C LYS A 18 9.54 3.22 -27.27
N THR A 19 9.68 3.40 -28.58
CA THR A 19 8.98 2.61 -29.62
C THR A 19 9.67 1.30 -29.98
N LYS A 20 10.88 1.03 -29.46
CA LYS A 20 11.61 -0.23 -29.68
C LYS A 20 10.90 -1.44 -29.08
N ARG A 21 11.11 -2.59 -29.71
CA ARG A 21 10.67 -3.89 -29.20
C ARG A 21 11.42 -4.25 -27.91
N LEU A 22 10.86 -5.17 -27.12
CA LEU A 22 11.42 -5.59 -25.83
C LEU A 22 12.84 -6.15 -25.98
N GLU A 23 13.09 -6.90 -27.05
CA GLU A 23 14.38 -7.51 -27.34
C GLU A 23 15.44 -6.44 -27.67
N GLU A 24 15.07 -5.42 -28.44
CA GLU A 24 15.95 -4.30 -28.78
C GLU A 24 16.27 -3.45 -27.55
N LYS A 25 15.25 -3.18 -26.71
CA LYS A 25 15.42 -2.51 -25.41
C LYS A 25 16.37 -3.30 -24.51
N ALA A 26 16.23 -4.62 -24.44
CA ALA A 26 17.10 -5.48 -23.67
C ALA A 26 18.56 -5.41 -24.14
N LEU A 27 18.79 -5.44 -25.45
CA LEU A 27 20.14 -5.34 -26.04
C LEU A 27 20.81 -4.01 -25.70
N ASP A 28 20.08 -2.89 -25.79
CA ASP A 28 20.61 -1.57 -25.44
C ASP A 28 20.95 -1.47 -23.95
N ILE A 29 20.06 -1.95 -23.08
CA ILE A 29 20.28 -2.02 -21.63
C ILE A 29 21.53 -2.85 -21.33
N PHE A 30 21.63 -4.03 -21.94
CA PHE A 30 22.78 -4.93 -21.76
C PHE A 30 24.09 -4.28 -22.17
N LYS A 31 24.12 -3.59 -23.32
CA LYS A 31 25.32 -2.91 -23.82
C LYS A 31 25.84 -1.85 -22.83
N VAL A 32 24.94 -1.08 -22.23
CA VAL A 32 25.30 -0.04 -21.25
C VAL A 32 25.72 -0.66 -19.92
N LEU A 33 24.95 -1.60 -19.39
CA LEU A 33 25.21 -2.20 -18.08
C LEU A 33 26.46 -3.10 -18.09
N SER A 34 26.79 -3.73 -19.21
CA SER A 34 28.00 -4.56 -19.36
C SER A 34 29.31 -3.76 -19.35
N GLN A 35 29.24 -2.43 -19.35
CA GLN A 35 30.42 -1.55 -19.30
C GLN A 35 30.54 -0.82 -17.96
N LYS A 36 29.59 -1.03 -17.04
CA LYS A 36 29.48 -0.28 -15.78
C LYS A 36 29.30 -1.21 -14.60
N ARG A 37 29.87 -0.84 -13.46
CA ARG A 37 29.47 -1.41 -12.17
C ARG A 37 28.13 -0.80 -11.77
N PHE A 38 27.18 -1.64 -11.36
CA PHE A 38 25.87 -1.18 -10.92
C PHE A 38 25.35 -1.96 -9.71
N LEU A 39 24.43 -1.32 -9.00
CA LEU A 39 23.56 -1.95 -8.00
C LEU A 39 22.13 -1.81 -8.52
N LEU A 40 21.46 -2.95 -8.75
CA LEU A 40 20.05 -2.97 -9.13
C LEU A 40 19.22 -3.33 -7.90
N LEU A 41 18.21 -2.52 -7.61
CA LEU A 41 17.30 -2.69 -6.48
C LEU A 41 15.85 -2.86 -6.97
N PRO A 42 15.46 -4.04 -7.50
CA PRO A 42 14.05 -4.28 -7.82
C PRO A 42 13.28 -4.49 -6.52
N ASP A 43 12.31 -3.63 -6.27
CA ASP A 43 11.44 -3.71 -5.10
C ASP A 43 10.22 -4.59 -5.40
N ASP A 44 9.73 -5.26 -4.36
CA ASP A 44 8.49 -6.03 -4.32
C ASP A 44 8.26 -6.99 -5.51
N ILE A 45 9.12 -8.02 -5.62
CA ILE A 45 8.99 -9.05 -6.66
C ILE A 45 8.01 -10.14 -6.20
N TRP A 46 6.93 -10.34 -6.96
CA TRP A 46 5.91 -11.36 -6.67
C TRP A 46 6.15 -12.69 -7.40
N LYS A 47 6.86 -12.68 -8.53
CA LYS A 47 7.14 -13.87 -9.34
C LYS A 47 8.49 -13.75 -10.05
N ARG A 48 9.00 -14.87 -10.59
CA ARG A 48 10.27 -14.90 -11.31
C ARG A 48 10.35 -13.81 -12.39
N VAL A 49 11.40 -13.00 -12.34
CA VAL A 49 11.77 -12.04 -13.38
C VAL A 49 12.99 -12.56 -14.11
N ASP A 50 12.87 -12.74 -15.43
CA ASP A 50 14.00 -13.11 -16.27
C ASP A 50 14.86 -11.87 -16.56
N LEU A 51 15.88 -11.67 -15.73
CA LEU A 51 16.79 -10.53 -15.80
C LEU A 51 17.55 -10.46 -17.13
N ILE A 52 17.81 -11.60 -17.78
CA ILE A 52 18.48 -11.65 -19.09
C ILE A 52 17.55 -11.08 -20.15
N LYS A 53 16.26 -11.47 -20.15
CA LYS A 53 15.25 -10.87 -21.04
C LYS A 53 15.04 -9.38 -20.81
N VAL A 54 15.25 -8.89 -19.59
CA VAL A 54 15.22 -7.45 -19.30
C VAL A 54 16.46 -6.73 -19.87
N GLY A 55 17.56 -7.45 -20.10
CA GLY A 55 18.85 -6.89 -20.55
C GLY A 55 19.86 -6.70 -19.44
N VAL A 56 19.60 -7.21 -18.23
CA VAL A 56 20.53 -7.10 -17.11
C VAL A 56 21.60 -8.20 -17.26
N PRO A 57 22.89 -7.85 -17.36
CA PRO A 57 23.95 -8.85 -17.46
C PRO A 57 24.08 -9.64 -16.17
N LEU A 58 24.34 -10.93 -16.29
CA LEU A 58 24.66 -11.78 -15.13
C LEU A 58 25.96 -11.29 -14.47
N PRO A 59 26.08 -11.42 -13.13
CA PRO A 59 27.32 -11.09 -12.43
C PRO A 59 28.51 -11.85 -13.02
N SER A 60 29.61 -11.14 -13.31
CA SER A 60 30.85 -11.73 -13.83
C SER A 60 32.05 -11.29 -13.00
N THR A 61 33.15 -12.05 -13.07
CA THR A 61 34.39 -11.75 -12.35
C THR A 61 35.09 -10.47 -12.83
N LYS A 62 34.70 -9.93 -14.00
CA LYS A 62 35.31 -8.72 -14.60
C LYS A 62 34.66 -7.43 -14.11
N ILE A 63 33.38 -7.44 -13.76
CA ILE A 63 32.61 -6.27 -13.34
C ILE A 63 31.75 -6.66 -12.13
N SER A 64 32.12 -6.15 -10.95
CA SER A 64 31.39 -6.42 -9.71
C SER A 64 30.11 -5.58 -9.67
N SER A 65 29.02 -6.14 -10.16
CA SER A 65 27.65 -5.63 -10.02
C SER A 65 26.86 -6.49 -9.03
N LYS A 66 25.85 -5.90 -8.39
CA LYS A 66 24.99 -6.60 -7.43
C LYS A 66 23.52 -6.34 -7.77
N ILE A 67 22.70 -7.33 -7.49
CA ILE A 67 21.25 -7.23 -7.53
C ILE A 67 20.78 -7.57 -6.12
N VAL A 68 19.99 -6.68 -5.52
CA VAL A 68 19.34 -6.91 -4.23
C VAL A 68 17.88 -6.64 -4.46
N PHE A 69 17.02 -7.63 -4.28
CA PHE A 69 15.59 -7.48 -4.45
C PHE A 69 14.88 -7.80 -3.15
N THR A 70 13.67 -7.28 -3.02
CA THR A 70 12.75 -7.58 -1.91
C THR A 70 11.60 -8.42 -2.46
N THR A 71 11.07 -9.29 -1.61
CA THR A 71 9.90 -10.11 -1.91
C THR A 71 9.25 -10.54 -0.60
N ARG A 72 7.92 -10.72 -0.63
CA ARG A 72 7.15 -11.32 0.46
C ARG A 72 7.21 -12.85 0.44
N PHE A 73 7.62 -13.44 -0.69
CA PHE A 73 7.53 -14.87 -0.92
C PHE A 73 8.92 -15.51 -0.95
N ASN A 74 9.22 -16.35 0.04
CA ASN A 74 10.53 -17.03 0.12
C ASN A 74 10.82 -17.89 -1.13
N GLU A 75 9.80 -18.53 -1.71
CA GLU A 75 9.94 -19.29 -2.96
C GLU A 75 10.47 -18.45 -4.14
N VAL A 76 10.13 -17.16 -4.20
CA VAL A 76 10.62 -16.24 -5.24
C VAL A 76 12.13 -16.07 -5.12
N CYS A 77 12.71 -16.12 -3.92
CA CYS A 77 14.17 -16.11 -3.74
C CYS A 77 14.85 -17.29 -4.45
N GLY A 78 14.21 -18.47 -4.39
CA GLY A 78 14.66 -19.67 -5.11
C GLY A 78 14.50 -19.53 -6.63
N HIS A 79 13.33 -19.06 -7.08
CA HIS A 79 13.06 -18.84 -8.51
C HIS A 79 13.96 -17.80 -9.16
N MET A 80 14.41 -16.80 -8.39
CA MET A 80 15.35 -15.76 -8.80
C MET A 80 16.82 -16.19 -8.65
N GLU A 81 17.08 -17.41 -8.18
CA GLU A 81 18.43 -17.97 -7.99
C GLU A 81 19.31 -17.07 -7.08
N ALA A 82 18.71 -16.55 -6.00
CA ALA A 82 19.39 -15.62 -5.10
C ALA A 82 20.59 -16.27 -4.40
N HIS A 83 21.78 -15.68 -4.56
CA HIS A 83 23.01 -16.14 -3.92
C HIS A 83 22.98 -16.08 -2.39
N LYS A 84 22.26 -15.10 -1.84
CA LYS A 84 22.07 -14.89 -0.40
C LYS A 84 20.66 -14.43 -0.15
N GLN A 85 20.08 -14.91 0.94
CA GLN A 85 18.74 -14.57 1.38
C GLN A 85 18.84 -13.99 2.79
N PHE A 86 18.10 -12.90 3.01
CA PHE A 86 18.03 -12.24 4.30
C PHE A 86 16.56 -12.13 4.67
N LYS A 87 16.14 -12.90 5.68
CA LYS A 87 14.82 -12.72 6.28
C LYS A 87 14.88 -11.46 7.15
N VAL A 88 14.02 -10.49 6.85
CA VAL A 88 13.85 -9.30 7.69
C VAL A 88 12.99 -9.73 8.88
N GLU A 89 13.54 -9.70 10.07
CA GLU A 89 12.82 -10.02 11.31
C GLU A 89 12.09 -8.78 11.84
N CYS A 90 11.06 -9.01 12.66
CA CYS A 90 10.42 -7.95 13.43
C CYS A 90 11.42 -7.26 14.38
N LEU A 91 11.11 -6.04 14.79
CA LEU A 91 11.95 -5.30 15.74
C LEU A 91 12.04 -6.03 17.08
N ALA A 92 13.23 -6.04 17.66
CA ALA A 92 13.41 -6.53 19.02
C ALA A 92 12.56 -5.69 20.01
N PRO A 93 12.09 -6.26 21.14
CA PRO A 93 11.20 -5.58 22.07
C PRO A 93 11.67 -4.18 22.50
N GLU A 94 12.97 -4.00 22.71
CA GLU A 94 13.57 -2.72 23.10
C GLU A 94 13.51 -1.68 21.97
N GLU A 95 13.77 -2.11 20.73
CA GLU A 95 13.72 -1.25 19.54
C GLU A 95 12.28 -0.91 19.16
N ALA A 96 11.39 -1.90 19.26
CA ALA A 96 9.95 -1.75 19.06
C ALA A 96 9.37 -0.72 20.04
N TRP A 97 9.69 -0.87 21.33
CA TRP A 97 9.28 0.09 22.35
C TRP A 97 9.81 1.49 22.06
N LYS A 98 11.10 1.62 21.70
CA LYS A 98 11.69 2.92 21.37
C LYS A 98 11.02 3.58 20.16
N LEU A 99 10.68 2.80 19.13
CA LEU A 99 9.94 3.29 17.96
C LEU A 99 8.54 3.76 18.37
N PHE A 100 7.82 2.97 19.16
CA PHE A 100 6.48 3.32 19.64
C PHE A 100 6.50 4.62 20.46
N GLN A 101 7.42 4.75 21.42
CA GLN A 101 7.59 5.96 22.22
C GLN A 101 7.83 7.21 21.36
N MET A 102 8.64 7.07 20.31
CA MET A 102 8.90 8.17 19.38
C MET A 102 7.64 8.63 18.64
N LYS A 103 6.70 7.72 18.37
CA LYS A 103 5.47 8.02 17.62
C LYS A 103 4.33 8.52 18.49
N VAL A 104 4.22 8.05 19.73
CA VAL A 104 3.26 8.58 20.72
C VAL A 104 3.69 9.96 21.20
N GLY A 105 4.99 10.16 21.43
CA GLY A 105 5.55 11.39 21.97
C GLY A 105 5.66 11.38 23.50
N ARG A 106 6.74 11.97 24.01
CA ARG A 106 7.04 12.00 25.45
C ARG A 106 6.01 12.76 26.27
N GLU A 107 5.50 13.87 25.74
CA GLU A 107 4.48 14.67 26.43
C GLU A 107 3.27 13.80 26.83
N THR A 108 2.78 12.94 25.93
CA THR A 108 1.65 12.06 26.24
C THR A 108 2.03 10.95 27.22
N LEU A 109 3.23 10.36 27.08
CA LEU A 109 3.68 9.24 27.92
C LEU A 109 4.09 9.64 29.33
N ASP A 110 4.61 10.86 29.50
CA ASP A 110 5.12 11.36 30.77
C ASP A 110 4.02 12.04 31.62
N ASN A 111 2.79 12.16 31.07
CA ASN A 111 1.65 12.76 31.78
C ASN A 111 1.20 11.93 32.99
N ASP A 112 1.26 10.60 32.91
CA ASP A 112 0.81 9.69 33.97
C ASP A 112 1.63 8.37 33.96
N PRO A 113 2.18 7.92 35.10
CA PRO A 113 2.88 6.64 35.19
C PRO A 113 2.07 5.41 34.75
N ASP A 114 0.74 5.43 34.90
CA ASP A 114 -0.13 4.34 34.50
C ASP A 114 -0.33 4.32 32.98
N ILE A 115 -0.34 5.48 32.32
CA ILE A 115 -0.28 5.56 30.84
C ILE A 115 0.98 4.87 30.32
N LEU A 116 2.13 5.10 30.95
CA LEU A 116 3.38 4.47 30.53
C LEU A 116 3.33 2.93 30.64
N GLN A 117 2.63 2.39 31.64
CA GLN A 117 2.45 0.94 31.79
C GLN A 117 1.56 0.38 30.68
N VAL A 118 0.41 1.00 30.43
CA VAL A 118 -0.52 0.56 29.37
C VAL A 118 0.12 0.73 27.98
N ALA A 119 0.88 1.80 27.76
CA ALA A 119 1.57 2.03 26.50
C ALA A 119 2.55 0.91 26.14
N LYS A 120 3.25 0.31 27.12
CA LYS A 120 4.12 -0.85 26.90
C LYS A 120 3.33 -2.08 26.47
N LEU A 121 2.12 -2.27 27.00
CA LEU A 121 1.23 -3.35 26.59
C LEU A 121 0.78 -3.14 25.13
N VAL A 122 0.33 -1.93 24.79
CA VAL A 122 -0.04 -1.58 23.40
C VAL A 122 1.13 -1.82 22.43
N ALA A 123 2.34 -1.40 22.77
CA ALA A 123 3.51 -1.63 21.93
C ALA A 123 3.83 -3.12 21.77
N LYS A 124 3.57 -3.94 22.81
CA LYS A 124 3.75 -5.38 22.77
C LYS A 124 2.74 -6.05 21.84
N GLU A 125 1.49 -5.62 21.84
CA GLU A 125 0.46 -6.12 20.91
C GLU A 125 0.76 -5.79 19.44
N CYS A 126 1.66 -4.83 19.16
CA CYS A 126 2.13 -4.56 17.79
C CYS A 126 3.16 -5.60 17.28
N ASP A 127 3.57 -6.56 18.11
CA ASP A 127 4.48 -7.67 17.82
C ASP A 127 5.76 -7.30 17.04
N GLY A 128 6.33 -6.13 17.37
CA GLY A 128 7.56 -5.65 16.74
C GLY A 128 7.41 -5.23 15.27
N LEU A 129 6.20 -5.22 14.71
CA LEU A 129 5.94 -4.79 13.34
C LEU A 129 6.08 -3.26 13.22
N PRO A 130 7.05 -2.73 12.45
CA PRO A 130 7.27 -1.30 12.36
C PRO A 130 6.03 -0.51 11.92
N LEU A 131 5.27 -1.03 10.95
CA LEU A 131 4.06 -0.37 10.45
C LEU A 131 3.02 -0.23 11.57
N ALA A 132 2.72 -1.31 12.31
CA ALA A 132 1.78 -1.31 13.42
C ALA A 132 2.21 -0.37 14.56
N LEU A 133 3.48 -0.43 14.96
CA LEU A 133 4.03 0.46 15.98
C LEU A 133 3.88 1.93 15.60
N ILE A 134 4.08 2.26 14.32
CA ILE A 134 3.96 3.63 13.82
C ILE A 134 2.51 4.08 13.79
N THR A 135 1.63 3.33 13.14
CA THR A 135 0.23 3.73 12.95
C THR A 135 -0.53 3.78 14.27
N ILE A 136 -0.36 2.78 15.14
CA ILE A 136 -0.99 2.74 16.47
C ILE A 136 -0.36 3.80 17.37
N GLY A 137 0.97 3.93 17.38
CA GLY A 137 1.63 4.94 18.20
C GLY A 137 1.14 6.36 17.89
N ARG A 138 0.89 6.68 16.61
CA ARG A 138 0.32 7.97 16.23
C ARG A 138 -1.16 8.11 16.58
N ALA A 139 -1.96 7.05 16.44
CA ALA A 139 -3.36 7.05 16.90
C ALA A 139 -3.46 7.29 18.43
N MET A 140 -2.49 6.79 19.18
CA MET A 140 -2.41 6.96 20.63
C MET A 140 -1.83 8.31 21.07
N ALA A 141 -1.17 9.06 20.18
CA ALA A 141 -0.49 10.31 20.53
C ALA A 141 -1.42 11.39 21.10
N CYS A 142 -2.71 11.38 20.71
CA CYS A 142 -3.71 12.33 21.19
C CYS A 142 -4.48 11.86 22.44
N LYS A 143 -4.27 10.62 22.91
CA LYS A 143 -4.96 10.04 24.08
C LYS A 143 -4.29 10.49 25.36
N LYS A 144 -5.02 11.19 26.22
CA LYS A 144 -4.44 11.91 27.38
C LYS A 144 -4.81 11.28 28.72
N THR A 145 -5.80 10.38 28.80
CA THR A 145 -6.20 9.75 30.06
C THR A 145 -5.94 8.24 30.10
N VAL A 146 -5.72 7.69 31.29
CA VAL A 146 -5.48 6.25 31.50
C VAL A 146 -6.66 5.40 30.98
N GLU A 147 -7.89 5.89 31.11
CA GLU A 147 -9.10 5.23 30.63
C GLU A 147 -9.12 5.11 29.10
N GLU A 148 -8.70 6.16 28.38
CA GLU A 148 -8.59 6.10 26.92
C GLU A 148 -7.57 5.05 26.48
N TRP A 149 -6.44 4.94 27.19
CA TRP A 149 -5.41 3.94 26.93
C TRP A 149 -5.88 2.51 27.26
N ASN A 150 -6.58 2.33 28.39
CA ASN A 150 -7.17 1.05 28.77
C ASN A 150 -8.24 0.59 27.78
N HIS A 151 -9.07 1.51 27.32
CA HIS A 151 -10.05 1.20 26.27
C HIS A 151 -9.36 0.79 24.97
N ALA A 152 -8.29 1.50 24.57
CA ALA A 152 -7.55 1.19 23.36
C ALA A 152 -6.93 -0.22 23.37
N ILE A 153 -6.25 -0.60 24.47
CA ILE A 153 -5.67 -1.94 24.59
C ILE A 153 -6.74 -3.04 24.60
N GLN A 154 -7.89 -2.78 25.24
CA GLN A 154 -9.01 -3.72 25.21
C GLN A 154 -9.50 -3.95 23.77
N VAL A 155 -9.73 -2.88 23.00
CA VAL A 155 -10.16 -2.98 21.61
C VAL A 155 -9.12 -3.73 20.76
N LEU A 156 -7.83 -3.45 20.95
CA LEU A 156 -6.76 -4.17 20.24
C LEU A 156 -6.78 -5.67 20.54
N MET A 157 -6.91 -6.06 21.81
CA MET A 157 -6.98 -7.47 22.21
C MET A 157 -8.25 -8.16 21.70
N GLU A 158 -9.40 -7.47 21.70
CA GLU A 158 -10.65 -7.99 21.14
C GLU A 158 -10.53 -8.23 19.63
N LEU A 159 -9.89 -7.32 18.90
CA LEU A 159 -9.61 -7.49 17.47
C LEU A 159 -8.67 -8.67 17.22
N ALA A 160 -7.54 -8.73 17.92
CA ALA A 160 -6.58 -9.83 17.79
C ALA A 160 -7.24 -11.19 18.09
N PHE A 161 -8.07 -11.27 19.14
CA PHE A 161 -8.81 -12.48 19.47
C PHE A 161 -9.83 -12.87 18.39
N LYS A 162 -10.63 -11.91 17.92
CA LYS A 162 -11.68 -12.15 16.92
C LYS A 162 -11.12 -12.69 15.60
N PHE A 163 -9.91 -12.28 15.25
CA PHE A 163 -9.25 -12.64 13.98
C PHE A 163 -8.13 -13.68 14.18
N SER A 164 -8.03 -14.28 15.36
CA SER A 164 -7.02 -15.31 15.65
C SER A 164 -7.18 -16.52 14.72
N GLY A 165 -6.08 -16.93 14.07
CA GLY A 165 -6.04 -18.06 13.13
C GLY A 165 -6.50 -17.75 11.69
N MET A 166 -6.72 -16.48 11.36
CA MET A 166 -6.87 -16.01 9.97
C MET A 166 -5.51 -15.53 9.45
N ASP A 167 -5.26 -15.65 8.13
CA ASP A 167 -4.03 -15.14 7.48
C ASP A 167 -3.84 -13.60 7.63
N GLU A 168 -4.81 -12.92 8.25
CA GLU A 168 -4.98 -11.47 8.36
C GLU A 168 -4.70 -10.91 9.78
N GLU A 169 -3.95 -11.63 10.63
CA GLU A 169 -3.65 -11.20 12.01
C GLU A 169 -3.03 -9.78 12.06
N VAL A 170 -2.21 -9.42 11.08
CA VAL A 170 -1.66 -8.07 10.91
C VAL A 170 -2.74 -7.03 10.58
N TYR A 171 -3.78 -7.40 9.84
CA TYR A 171 -4.89 -6.50 9.51
C TYR A 171 -5.72 -6.16 10.74
N SER A 172 -5.87 -7.12 11.66
CA SER A 172 -6.60 -6.91 12.92
C SER A 172 -5.95 -5.81 13.78
N ILE A 173 -4.62 -5.81 13.88
CA ILE A 173 -3.84 -4.83 14.63
C ILE A 173 -3.96 -3.45 13.97
N LEU A 174 -3.80 -3.38 12.66
CA LEU A 174 -3.80 -2.12 11.92
C LEU A 174 -5.21 -1.51 11.75
N LYS A 175 -6.29 -2.30 11.85
CA LYS A 175 -7.67 -1.81 11.88
C LYS A 175 -7.90 -0.80 13.00
N PHE A 176 -7.21 -0.94 14.14
CA PHE A 176 -7.31 0.00 15.24
C PHE A 176 -7.01 1.45 14.81
N SER A 177 -6.02 1.66 13.95
CA SER A 177 -5.69 2.99 13.43
C SER A 177 -6.79 3.59 12.55
N TYR A 178 -7.52 2.74 11.81
CA TYR A 178 -8.71 3.16 11.06
C TYR A 178 -9.88 3.51 12.00
N ASP A 179 -10.14 2.67 13.01
CA ASP A 179 -11.22 2.91 13.97
C ASP A 179 -10.98 4.20 14.78
N SER A 180 -9.71 4.55 15.00
CA SER A 180 -9.28 5.77 15.69
C SER A 180 -9.46 7.07 14.89
N LEU A 181 -9.82 7.00 13.60
CA LEU A 181 -10.08 8.19 12.78
C LEU A 181 -11.27 8.99 13.33
N ALA A 182 -11.14 10.32 13.34
CA ALA A 182 -12.08 11.19 14.07
C ALA A 182 -13.48 11.31 13.42
N SER A 183 -13.63 10.94 12.15
CA SER A 183 -14.91 11.08 11.42
C SER A 183 -15.14 9.98 10.39
N ASP A 184 -16.43 9.72 10.12
CA ASP A 184 -16.84 8.79 9.06
C ASP A 184 -16.44 9.32 7.67
N THR A 185 -16.28 10.63 7.51
CA THR A 185 -15.74 11.24 6.28
C THR A 185 -14.28 10.83 6.07
N LEU A 186 -13.43 10.89 7.10
CA LEU A 186 -12.02 10.44 7.02
C LEU A 186 -11.95 8.96 6.66
N ARG A 187 -12.75 8.13 7.34
CA ARG A 187 -12.86 6.70 7.07
C ARG A 187 -13.29 6.44 5.63
N SER A 188 -14.35 7.09 5.16
CA SER A 188 -14.86 6.94 3.78
C SER A 188 -13.84 7.37 2.74
N CYS A 189 -13.10 8.46 2.99
CA CYS A 189 -12.03 8.93 2.11
C CYS A 189 -10.88 7.92 1.98
N LEU A 190 -10.46 7.31 3.10
CA LEU A 190 -9.45 6.25 3.10
C LEU A 190 -9.94 5.00 2.36
N LEU A 191 -11.16 4.52 2.66
CA LEU A 191 -11.74 3.37 1.97
C LEU A 191 -11.84 3.62 0.46
N TYR A 192 -12.26 4.81 0.04
CA TYR A 192 -12.30 5.18 -1.37
C TYR A 192 -10.91 5.18 -2.01
N ARG A 193 -9.88 5.65 -1.29
CA ARG A 193 -8.51 5.64 -1.79
C ARG A 193 -7.99 4.23 -2.07
N SER A 194 -8.54 3.20 -1.43
CA SER A 194 -8.16 1.80 -1.67
C SER A 194 -8.58 1.26 -3.03
N LEU A 195 -9.49 1.95 -3.75
CA LEU A 195 -9.94 1.57 -5.10
C LEU A 195 -8.84 1.67 -6.16
N PHE A 196 -7.84 2.52 -5.94
CA PHE A 196 -6.69 2.62 -6.85
C PHE A 196 -5.71 1.48 -6.59
N LEU A 197 -4.73 1.30 -7.49
CA LEU A 197 -3.75 0.23 -7.37
C LEU A 197 -2.80 0.43 -6.17
N GLU A 198 -2.19 -0.66 -5.77
CA GLU A 198 -0.99 -0.67 -4.92
C GLU A 198 0.07 0.26 -5.54
N ASP A 199 0.72 1.06 -4.70
CA ASP A 199 1.72 2.06 -5.07
C ASP A 199 1.31 3.09 -6.13
N TYR A 200 0.02 3.16 -6.49
CA TYR A 200 -0.46 4.14 -7.46
C TYR A 200 -0.26 5.54 -6.91
N LYS A 201 0.42 6.40 -7.67
CA LYS A 201 0.69 7.78 -7.30
C LYS A 201 -0.42 8.65 -7.84
N ILE A 202 -1.20 9.24 -6.94
CA ILE A 202 -2.32 10.12 -7.29
C ILE A 202 -2.00 11.56 -6.86
N GLU A 203 -2.30 12.51 -7.74
CA GLU A 203 -2.21 13.93 -7.41
C GLU A 203 -3.23 14.28 -6.32
N LYS A 204 -2.82 15.09 -5.32
CA LYS A 204 -3.65 15.50 -4.19
C LYS A 204 -4.99 16.07 -4.66
N ARG A 205 -4.93 16.98 -5.62
CA ARG A 205 -6.11 17.62 -6.19
C ARG A 205 -7.05 16.62 -6.88
N GLY A 206 -6.51 15.70 -7.67
CA GLY A 206 -7.30 14.68 -8.35
C GLY A 206 -8.01 13.74 -7.36
N LEU A 207 -7.36 13.37 -6.26
CA LEU A 207 -7.99 12.58 -5.21
C LEU A 207 -9.16 13.33 -4.54
N ILE A 208 -8.98 14.63 -4.28
CA ILE A 208 -10.04 15.48 -3.73
C ILE A 208 -11.22 15.58 -4.69
N ASP A 209 -10.98 15.73 -5.99
CA ASP A 209 -12.03 15.78 -7.02
C ASP A 209 -12.90 14.52 -6.96
N PHE A 210 -12.30 13.34 -6.80
CA PHE A 210 -13.05 12.09 -6.65
C PHE A 210 -13.88 12.05 -5.36
N TRP A 211 -13.31 12.49 -4.23
CA TRP A 211 -14.05 12.53 -2.96
C TRP A 211 -15.23 13.51 -2.99
N ILE A 212 -15.08 14.65 -3.67
CA ILE A 212 -16.18 15.59 -3.91
C ILE A 212 -17.23 14.96 -4.83
N GLY A 213 -16.81 14.27 -5.89
CA GLY A 213 -17.70 13.56 -6.81
C GLY A 213 -18.53 12.47 -6.13
N GLU A 214 -17.97 11.81 -5.10
CA GLU A 214 -18.69 10.87 -4.24
C GLU A 214 -19.59 11.52 -3.19
N GLY A 215 -19.54 12.85 -3.06
CA GLY A 215 -20.32 13.61 -2.10
C GLY A 215 -19.87 13.44 -0.65
N PHE A 216 -18.61 13.09 -0.39
CA PHE A 216 -18.09 12.98 0.98
C PHE A 216 -17.99 14.35 1.67
N PHE A 217 -17.73 15.39 0.89
CA PHE A 217 -17.70 16.80 1.28
C PHE A 217 -17.77 17.66 0.00
N GLY A 218 -17.82 19.00 0.15
CA GLY A 218 -18.02 19.93 -0.98
C GLY A 218 -16.87 20.91 -1.28
N GLU A 219 -15.86 20.99 -0.42
CA GLU A 219 -14.83 22.05 -0.47
C GLU A 219 -13.41 21.47 -0.56
N TYR A 220 -12.53 22.11 -1.34
CA TYR A 220 -11.15 21.65 -1.52
C TYR A 220 -10.32 21.75 -0.24
N GLU A 221 -10.54 22.82 0.54
CA GLU A 221 -9.88 23.07 1.81
C GLU A 221 -10.13 21.92 2.80
N THR A 222 -11.37 21.41 2.82
CA THR A 222 -11.74 20.21 3.59
C THR A 222 -10.97 18.99 3.08
N GLY A 223 -10.85 18.81 1.77
CA GLY A 223 -10.07 17.73 1.16
C GLY A 223 -8.59 17.75 1.54
N TYR A 224 -7.95 18.91 1.52
CA TYR A 224 -6.56 19.05 1.96
C TYR A 224 -6.38 18.81 3.45
N SER A 225 -7.35 19.24 4.28
CA SER A 225 -7.34 18.92 5.72
C SER A 225 -7.41 17.40 5.95
N ILE A 226 -8.30 16.70 5.24
CA ILE A 226 -8.45 15.24 5.30
C ILE A 226 -7.16 14.53 4.88
N ILE A 227 -6.51 14.97 3.80
CA ILE A 227 -5.20 14.45 3.39
C ILE A 227 -4.19 14.64 4.54
N GLY A 228 -4.13 15.83 5.12
CA GLY A 228 -3.24 16.12 6.24
C GLY A 228 -3.48 15.20 7.45
N ASP A 229 -4.73 14.91 7.77
CA ASP A 229 -5.10 13.98 8.85
C ASP A 229 -4.66 12.54 8.55
N LEU A 230 -4.91 12.05 7.33
CA LEU A 230 -4.52 10.70 6.93
C LEU A 230 -2.99 10.52 6.84
N LEU A 231 -2.27 11.55 6.38
CA LEU A 231 -0.80 11.58 6.38
C LEU A 231 -0.24 11.58 7.81
N ARG A 232 -0.83 12.38 8.69
CA ARG A 232 -0.46 12.39 10.12
C ARG A 232 -0.75 11.03 10.75
N ALA A 233 -1.82 10.34 10.38
CA ALA A 233 -2.11 8.99 10.84
C ALA A 233 -1.23 7.89 10.20
N CYS A 234 -0.36 8.21 9.24
CA CYS A 234 0.40 7.23 8.46
C CYS A 234 -0.47 6.24 7.66
N LEU A 235 -1.70 6.64 7.33
CA LEU A 235 -2.61 5.86 6.48
C LEU A 235 -2.48 6.24 5.00
N LEU A 236 -1.80 7.36 4.71
CA LEU A 236 -1.30 7.76 3.41
C LEU A 236 0.18 8.15 3.53
N GLU A 237 0.87 8.15 2.40
CA GLU A 237 2.26 8.57 2.28
C GLU A 237 2.41 9.63 1.19
N GLU A 238 3.24 10.65 1.45
CA GLU A 238 3.65 11.61 0.42
C GLU A 238 4.81 11.01 -0.37
N GLU A 239 4.64 10.98 -1.70
CA GLU A 239 5.72 10.64 -2.61
C GLU A 239 6.54 11.89 -2.96
N ASP A 240 5.84 13.01 -3.17
CA ASP A 240 6.39 14.35 -3.38
C ASP A 240 5.35 15.40 -2.94
N ASP A 241 5.65 16.68 -3.18
CA ASP A 241 4.83 17.81 -2.71
C ASP A 241 3.37 17.73 -3.18
N ASP A 242 3.08 17.08 -4.32
CA ASP A 242 1.75 17.07 -4.94
C ASP A 242 1.15 15.66 -5.10
N ARG A 243 1.92 14.60 -4.87
CA ARG A 243 1.45 13.22 -5.08
C ARG A 243 1.49 12.38 -3.81
N LEU A 244 0.43 11.58 -3.68
CA LEU A 244 0.19 10.68 -2.57
C LEU A 244 0.17 9.23 -3.04
N LYS A 245 0.59 8.33 -2.16
CA LYS A 245 0.37 6.89 -2.28
C LYS A 245 -0.23 6.33 -0.98
N ILE A 246 -0.73 5.11 -1.06
CA ILE A 246 -1.17 4.32 0.09
C ILE A 246 -0.26 3.10 0.15
N HIS A 247 0.23 2.76 1.34
CA HIS A 247 1.00 1.54 1.55
C HIS A 247 0.11 0.33 1.23
N ASP A 248 0.64 -0.66 0.53
CA ASP A 248 -0.10 -1.86 0.11
C ASP A 248 -0.87 -2.55 1.25
N VAL A 249 -0.25 -2.80 2.42
CA VAL A 249 -0.90 -3.39 3.59
C VAL A 249 -2.06 -2.51 4.09
N ILE A 250 -1.90 -1.19 4.12
CA ILE A 250 -2.98 -0.27 4.53
C ILE A 250 -4.12 -0.28 3.52
N ARG A 251 -3.80 -0.40 2.23
CA ARG A 251 -4.80 -0.57 1.17
C ARG A 251 -5.55 -1.89 1.34
N ASP A 252 -4.85 -3.00 1.59
CA ASP A 252 -5.47 -4.30 1.77
C ASP A 252 -6.43 -4.30 2.96
N ILE A 253 -6.03 -3.67 4.06
CA ILE A 253 -6.91 -3.49 5.23
C ILE A 253 -8.13 -2.63 4.87
N ALA A 254 -7.95 -1.54 4.14
CA ALA A 254 -9.06 -0.70 3.71
C ALA A 254 -10.04 -1.47 2.80
N LEU A 255 -9.52 -2.30 1.88
CA LEU A 255 -10.35 -3.17 1.05
C LEU A 255 -11.08 -4.22 1.89
N TRP A 256 -10.37 -4.88 2.81
CA TRP A 256 -10.93 -5.86 3.72
C TRP A 256 -12.05 -5.26 4.59
N ILE A 257 -11.84 -4.07 5.16
CA ILE A 257 -12.87 -3.36 5.93
C ILE A 257 -14.09 -3.04 5.05
N ALA A 258 -13.86 -2.52 3.84
CA ALA A 258 -14.95 -2.15 2.93
C ALA A 258 -15.75 -3.37 2.43
N CYS A 259 -15.08 -4.50 2.21
CA CYS A 259 -15.69 -5.72 1.67
C CYS A 259 -16.33 -6.61 2.75
N GLU A 260 -15.72 -6.72 3.94
CA GLU A 260 -16.11 -7.74 4.92
C GLU A 260 -16.78 -7.19 6.18
N ILE A 261 -16.53 -5.94 6.56
CA ILE A 261 -16.91 -5.42 7.88
C ILE A 261 -17.96 -4.31 7.81
N GLU A 262 -17.78 -3.33 6.92
CA GLU A 262 -18.65 -2.15 6.85
C GLU A 262 -20.01 -2.42 6.19
N LYS A 263 -20.95 -1.47 6.33
CA LYS A 263 -22.29 -1.49 5.69
C LYS A 263 -22.26 -1.57 4.15
N GLU A 264 -21.07 -1.53 3.56
CA GLU A 264 -20.79 -1.60 2.14
C GLU A 264 -20.39 -3.02 1.67
N LYS A 265 -20.55 -4.06 2.51
CA LYS A 265 -20.34 -5.47 2.13
C LYS A 265 -21.04 -5.80 0.80
N GLY A 266 -20.26 -6.26 -0.17
CA GLY A 266 -20.71 -6.59 -1.53
C GLY A 266 -20.92 -5.39 -2.47
N LYS A 267 -20.64 -4.15 -2.05
CA LYS A 267 -20.81 -2.94 -2.88
C LYS A 267 -19.52 -2.45 -3.55
N LEU A 268 -18.39 -3.08 -3.27
CA LEU A 268 -17.11 -2.80 -3.90
C LEU A 268 -16.66 -3.99 -4.77
N LEU A 269 -16.20 -3.68 -5.98
CA LEU A 269 -15.51 -4.64 -6.85
C LEU A 269 -14.17 -4.04 -7.30
N VAL A 270 -13.07 -4.59 -6.80
CA VAL A 270 -11.71 -4.11 -7.12
C VAL A 270 -10.90 -5.26 -7.71
N GLN A 271 -10.59 -5.16 -9.01
CA GLN A 271 -9.79 -6.14 -9.75
C GLN A 271 -8.78 -5.39 -10.62
N THR A 272 -7.79 -4.78 -9.98
CA THR A 272 -6.78 -3.95 -10.64
C THR A 272 -5.53 -4.74 -10.99
N SER A 273 -4.91 -4.51 -12.15
CA SER A 273 -3.65 -5.14 -12.57
C SER A 273 -3.63 -6.68 -12.60
N VAL A 274 -4.80 -7.33 -12.63
CA VAL A 274 -4.90 -8.80 -12.65
C VAL A 274 -4.78 -9.40 -14.06
N GLY A 275 -4.71 -8.55 -15.09
CA GLY A 275 -4.53 -8.98 -16.48
C GLY A 275 -5.82 -9.44 -17.15
N LEU A 276 -6.97 -8.87 -16.76
CA LEU A 276 -8.26 -9.16 -17.40
C LEU A 276 -8.26 -8.68 -18.85
N THR A 277 -8.61 -9.56 -19.78
CA THR A 277 -8.85 -9.21 -21.19
C THR A 277 -10.33 -8.92 -21.46
N GLU A 278 -11.20 -9.40 -20.59
CA GLU A 278 -12.66 -9.22 -20.67
C GLU A 278 -13.17 -8.64 -19.35
N ALA A 279 -14.28 -7.91 -19.44
CA ALA A 279 -14.95 -7.37 -18.27
C ALA A 279 -15.51 -8.51 -17.38
N PRO A 280 -15.58 -8.34 -16.05
CA PRO A 280 -16.18 -9.35 -15.17
C PRO A 280 -17.63 -9.66 -15.55
N GLU A 281 -18.08 -10.89 -15.29
CA GLU A 281 -19.46 -11.34 -15.52
C GLU A 281 -20.49 -10.38 -14.90
N ILE A 282 -21.57 -10.05 -15.62
CA ILE A 282 -22.57 -9.04 -15.25
C ILE A 282 -23.21 -9.33 -13.89
N GLU A 283 -23.38 -10.60 -13.51
CA GLU A 283 -23.92 -10.98 -12.20
C GLU A 283 -23.07 -10.43 -11.04
N LYS A 284 -21.76 -10.19 -11.26
CA LYS A 284 -20.85 -9.61 -10.26
C LYS A 284 -20.99 -8.10 -10.12
N TRP A 285 -21.80 -7.46 -10.95
CA TRP A 285 -22.00 -6.01 -10.96
C TRP A 285 -23.29 -5.60 -10.23
N GLU A 286 -24.17 -6.56 -9.94
CA GLU A 286 -25.43 -6.29 -9.25
C GLU A 286 -25.15 -5.82 -7.81
N GLY A 287 -25.71 -4.66 -7.42
CA GLY A 287 -25.48 -4.06 -6.11
C GLY A 287 -24.12 -3.36 -5.93
N VAL A 288 -23.23 -3.42 -6.93
CA VAL A 288 -21.94 -2.73 -6.87
C VAL A 288 -22.15 -1.22 -6.96
N LYS A 289 -21.58 -0.50 -5.98
CA LYS A 289 -21.56 0.96 -5.92
C LYS A 289 -20.26 1.53 -6.45
N ARG A 290 -19.13 0.88 -6.20
CA ARG A 290 -17.81 1.34 -6.64
C ARG A 290 -17.04 0.21 -7.28
N MET A 291 -16.54 0.46 -8.49
CA MET A 291 -15.82 -0.53 -9.28
C MET A 291 -14.49 0.03 -9.76
N SER A 292 -13.43 -0.76 -9.61
CA SER A 292 -12.11 -0.43 -10.14
C SER A 292 -11.53 -1.61 -10.90
N LEU A 293 -11.40 -1.42 -12.22
CA LEU A 293 -10.82 -2.36 -13.17
C LEU A 293 -9.57 -1.78 -13.84
N MET A 294 -8.88 -0.87 -13.16
CA MET A 294 -7.70 -0.18 -13.67
C MET A 294 -6.55 -1.13 -14.02
N GLU A 295 -5.74 -0.72 -15.00
CA GLU A 295 -4.53 -1.42 -15.48
C GLU A 295 -4.77 -2.88 -15.92
N ASN A 296 -5.92 -3.15 -16.52
CA ASN A 296 -6.22 -4.40 -17.22
C ASN A 296 -6.03 -4.27 -18.75
N GLN A 297 -6.49 -5.23 -19.54
CA GLN A 297 -6.49 -5.21 -21.01
C GLN A 297 -7.91 -5.34 -21.57
N ILE A 298 -8.89 -4.79 -20.84
CA ILE A 298 -10.30 -4.83 -21.23
C ILE A 298 -10.51 -3.87 -22.38
N GLU A 299 -10.81 -4.41 -23.56
CA GLU A 299 -11.08 -3.60 -24.77
C GLU A 299 -12.57 -3.23 -24.88
N ASN A 300 -13.46 -4.12 -24.42
CA ASN A 300 -14.90 -3.96 -24.54
C ASN A 300 -15.58 -4.20 -23.19
N LEU A 301 -16.51 -3.31 -22.85
CA LEU A 301 -17.48 -3.56 -21.78
C LEU A 301 -18.72 -4.25 -22.36
N PRO A 302 -19.51 -4.96 -21.54
CA PRO A 302 -20.74 -5.59 -22.01
C PRO A 302 -21.68 -4.53 -22.62
N GLU A 303 -22.34 -4.86 -23.73
CA GLU A 303 -23.23 -3.91 -24.43
C GLU A 303 -24.44 -3.50 -23.59
N THR A 304 -24.88 -4.36 -22.68
CA THR A 304 -25.99 -4.11 -21.76
C THR A 304 -25.66 -4.65 -20.38
N PHE A 305 -25.63 -3.76 -19.39
CA PHE A 305 -25.56 -4.12 -17.97
C PHE A 305 -26.33 -3.08 -17.15
N SER A 306 -26.96 -3.52 -16.06
CA SER A 306 -27.73 -2.66 -15.17
C SER A 306 -27.02 -2.55 -13.84
N CYS A 307 -26.42 -1.38 -13.57
CA CYS A 307 -25.76 -1.08 -12.30
C CYS A 307 -26.35 0.21 -11.72
N PRO A 308 -27.60 0.20 -11.26
CA PRO A 308 -28.33 1.40 -10.85
C PRO A 308 -27.72 2.10 -9.63
N HIS A 309 -26.83 1.42 -8.91
CA HIS A 309 -26.17 1.93 -7.70
C HIS A 309 -24.73 2.39 -7.93
N LEU A 310 -24.19 2.24 -9.16
CA LEU A 310 -22.80 2.55 -9.47
C LEU A 310 -22.56 4.07 -9.42
N SER A 311 -21.73 4.52 -8.48
CA SER A 311 -21.29 5.91 -8.35
C SER A 311 -19.88 6.13 -8.90
N THR A 312 -19.01 5.13 -8.81
CA THR A 312 -17.62 5.19 -9.30
C THR A 312 -17.31 4.00 -10.18
N LEU A 313 -16.72 4.27 -11.34
CA LEU A 313 -16.14 3.29 -12.25
C LEU A 313 -14.77 3.76 -12.72
N PHE A 314 -13.71 3.05 -12.32
CA PHE A 314 -12.38 3.24 -12.86
C PHE A 314 -12.04 2.18 -13.90
N LEU A 315 -11.66 2.64 -15.09
CA LEU A 315 -11.20 1.83 -16.21
C LEU A 315 -9.79 2.29 -16.59
N ASN A 316 -9.13 1.51 -17.46
CA ASN A 316 -7.81 1.85 -17.97
C ASN A 316 -7.71 3.29 -18.48
N LYS A 317 -6.59 3.94 -18.15
CA LYS A 317 -6.13 5.08 -18.93
C LYS A 317 -5.66 4.55 -20.29
N LYS A 318 -6.29 5.03 -21.36
CA LYS A 318 -5.68 4.98 -22.70
C LYS A 318 -4.44 5.86 -22.72
#